data_AF-A0A958UUB7-F1
#
_entry.id   AF-A0A958UUB7-F1
#
_cell.length_a   1.000
_cell.length_b   1.000
_cell.length_c   1.000
_cell.angle_alpha   90.00
_cell.angle_beta   90.00
_cell.angle_gamma   90.00
#
_symmetry.space_group_name_H-M   'P 1'
#
loop_
_entity.id
_entity.type
_entity.pdbx_description
1 polymer ?
#
loop_
_entity_poly.entity_id
_entity_poly.type
_entity_poly.pdbx_seq_one_letter_code
_entity_poly.pdbx_strand_id
1 'polypeptide(L)'
;DLKRLQQKETIRRYQFINDVLKVGQTIDLRSAKDLRIKLDRILTHKVWGYLIFFFILLTIFQAIYDWSAYPMEFIDGIFAQFSEWVKNTLPSGAFTNLIAEGIIPGLGGIVIFIPQIAFLFLFISILEESGYMSRVVFLMDRVMRRFGLSGKSVVPLISGTACAIPAVMATRNIESWKERLITILVTPFTTCSA
;
A
#
# COMPACT_ATOMS: atom_id res chain seq x y z
N ASP A 1 32.14 3.31 28.72
CA ASP A 1 31.55 4.46 29.46
C ASP A 1 30.59 5.35 28.66
N LEU A 2 30.80 5.59 27.36
CA LEU A 2 29.93 6.43 26.53
C LEU A 2 28.42 6.03 26.56
N LYS A 3 28.11 4.73 26.48
CA LYS A 3 26.72 4.24 26.52
C LYS A 3 26.00 4.54 27.85
N ARG A 4 26.73 4.54 28.97
CA ARG A 4 26.17 4.87 30.30
C ARG A 4 25.88 6.37 30.44
N LEU A 5 26.72 7.22 29.84
CA LEU A 5 26.50 8.66 29.79
C LEU A 5 25.28 9.02 28.93
N GLN A 6 25.13 8.39 27.75
CA GLN A 6 23.96 8.56 26.89
C GLN A 6 22.66 8.11 27.56
N GLN A 7 22.68 7.01 28.32
CA GLN A 7 21.52 6.58 29.11
C GLN A 7 21.15 7.59 30.20
N LYS A 8 22.13 8.12 30.95
CA LYS A 8 21.88 9.15 31.98
C LYS A 8 21.31 10.44 31.40
N GLU A 9 21.83 10.90 30.26
CA GLU A 9 21.32 12.09 29.56
C GLU A 9 19.87 11.87 29.08
N THR A 10 19.59 10.70 28.50
CA THR A 10 18.25 10.32 28.05
C THR A 10 17.26 10.32 29.22
N ILE A 11 17.63 9.74 30.35
CA ILE A 11 16.78 9.71 31.55
C ILE A 11 16.45 11.12 32.04
N ARG A 12 17.44 12.03 32.10
CA ARG A 12 17.21 13.43 32.50
C ARG A 12 16.30 14.18 31.53
N ARG A 13 16.47 13.98 30.22
CA ARG A 13 15.59 14.58 29.21
C ARG A 13 14.15 14.11 29.37
N TYR A 14 13.93 12.82 29.59
CA TYR A 14 12.60 12.27 29.84
C TYR A 14 11.99 12.77 31.14
N GLN A 15 12.78 12.95 32.20
CA GLN A 15 12.31 13.54 33.46
C GLN A 15 11.83 14.98 33.26
N PHE A 16 12.65 15.81 32.60
CA PHE A 16 12.29 17.18 32.28
C PHE A 16 11.01 17.28 31.43
N ILE A 17 10.91 16.46 30.38
CA ILE A 17 9.72 16.43 29.51
C ILE A 17 8.47 16.01 30.31
N ASN A 18 8.57 14.99 31.16
CA ASN A 18 7.45 14.54 31.99
C ASN A 18 7.01 15.57 33.03
N ASP A 19 7.95 16.29 33.63
CA ASP A 19 7.62 17.32 34.61
C ASP A 19 6.96 18.54 33.95
N VAL A 20 7.40 18.93 32.74
CA VAL A 20 6.75 19.98 31.94
C VAL A 20 5.37 19.54 31.45
N LEU A 21 5.22 18.29 30.99
CA LEU A 21 3.93 17.74 30.55
C LEU A 21 2.91 17.70 31.70
N LYS A 22 3.32 17.39 32.93
CA LYS A 22 2.43 17.40 34.10
C LYS A 22 1.86 18.78 34.43
N VAL A 23 2.58 19.85 34.12
CA VAL A 23 2.15 21.23 34.41
C VAL A 23 1.25 21.78 33.30
N GLY A 24 1.50 21.42 32.04
CA GLY A 24 0.78 21.96 30.88
C GLY A 24 -0.32 21.08 30.27
N GLN A 25 -0.36 19.79 30.61
CA GLN A 25 -1.29 18.85 29.99
C GLN A 25 -2.41 18.44 30.95
N THR A 26 -3.59 19.00 30.75
CA THR A 26 -4.83 18.49 31.33
C THR A 26 -5.25 17.23 30.56
N ILE A 27 -4.91 16.06 31.12
CA ILE A 27 -5.29 14.77 30.52
C ILE A 27 -6.78 14.55 30.75
N ASP A 28 -7.60 14.95 29.78
CA ASP A 28 -9.03 14.67 29.79
C ASP A 28 -9.30 13.19 29.43
N LEU A 29 -9.34 12.35 30.46
CA LEU A 29 -9.61 10.91 30.36
C LEU A 29 -11.04 10.60 29.82
N ARG A 30 -11.94 11.59 29.75
CA ARG A 30 -13.31 11.42 29.22
C ARG A 30 -13.38 11.56 27.71
N SER A 31 -12.56 12.41 27.09
CA SER A 31 -12.49 12.59 25.63
C SER A 31 -11.94 11.34 24.90
N ALA A 32 -11.35 10.40 25.64
CA ALA A 32 -10.76 9.17 25.12
C ALA A 32 -11.75 8.00 24.94
N LYS A 33 -13.03 8.13 25.29
CA LYS A 33 -14.02 7.05 25.14
C LYS A 33 -14.97 7.33 23.98
N ASP A 34 -14.91 6.50 22.94
CA ASP A 34 -15.80 5.32 22.90
C ASP A 34 -15.58 4.48 21.64
N LEU A 35 -15.28 5.11 20.50
CA LEU A 35 -15.18 4.39 19.22
C LEU A 35 -13.74 3.94 18.91
N ARG A 36 -12.76 4.86 18.97
CA ARG A 36 -11.36 4.56 18.63
C ARG A 36 -10.73 3.49 19.53
N ILE A 37 -10.97 3.53 20.84
CA ILE A 37 -10.39 2.54 21.79
C ILE A 37 -11.09 1.17 21.69
N LYS A 38 -12.40 1.11 21.44
CA LYS A 38 -13.09 -0.17 21.18
C LYS A 38 -12.63 -0.78 19.86
N LEU A 39 -12.46 0.05 18.83
CA LEU A 39 -11.90 -0.35 17.56
C LEU A 39 -10.45 -0.82 17.71
N ASP A 40 -9.62 -0.12 18.49
CA ASP A 40 -8.26 -0.58 18.80
C ASP A 40 -8.26 -1.91 19.56
N ARG A 41 -9.20 -2.15 20.48
CA ARG A 41 -9.28 -3.40 21.24
C ARG A 41 -9.69 -4.60 20.37
N ILE A 42 -10.60 -4.41 19.40
CA ILE A 42 -10.97 -5.48 18.45
C ILE A 42 -9.85 -5.72 17.44
N LEU A 43 -9.18 -4.65 16.98
CA LEU A 43 -8.07 -4.71 16.03
C LEU A 43 -6.78 -5.30 16.64
N THR A 44 -6.55 -5.16 17.94
CA THR A 44 -5.34 -5.67 18.62
C THR A 44 -5.51 -7.06 19.25
N HIS A 45 -6.70 -7.66 19.18
CA HIS A 45 -6.92 -9.00 19.70
C HIS A 45 -6.14 -10.05 18.90
N LYS A 46 -5.47 -10.97 19.59
CA LYS A 46 -4.45 -11.90 19.04
C LYS A 46 -4.92 -12.79 17.87
N VAL A 47 -6.23 -12.94 17.67
CA VAL A 47 -6.82 -13.79 16.61
C VAL A 47 -7.73 -12.95 15.70
N TRP A 48 -8.66 -12.20 16.27
CA TRP A 48 -9.57 -11.30 15.53
C TRP A 48 -8.86 -10.18 14.77
N GLY A 49 -7.73 -9.67 15.27
CA GLY A 49 -6.94 -8.67 14.56
C GLY A 49 -6.45 -9.14 13.20
N TYR A 50 -6.02 -10.41 13.07
CA TYR A 50 -5.58 -10.97 11.79
C TYR A 50 -6.75 -11.20 10.84
N LEU A 51 -7.88 -11.66 11.36
CA LEU A 51 -9.08 -11.92 10.57
C LEU A 51 -9.62 -10.61 9.97
N ILE A 52 -9.70 -9.55 10.78
CA ILE A 52 -10.13 -8.22 10.36
C ILE A 52 -9.13 -7.60 9.38
N PHE A 53 -7.82 -7.77 9.62
CA PHE A 53 -6.80 -7.29 8.70
C PHE A 53 -6.91 -7.95 7.32
N PHE A 54 -7.03 -9.28 7.29
CA PHE A 54 -7.20 -10.03 6.04
C PHE A 54 -8.48 -9.61 5.32
N PHE A 55 -9.58 -9.44 6.06
CA PHE A 55 -10.86 -8.99 5.49
C PHE A 55 -10.79 -7.57 4.91
N ILE A 56 -10.11 -6.64 5.58
CA ILE A 56 -9.90 -5.27 5.08
C ILE A 56 -9.04 -5.28 3.82
N LEU A 57 -7.95 -6.05 3.82
CA LEU A 57 -7.08 -6.18 2.66
C LEU A 57 -7.86 -6.74 1.46
N LEU A 58 -8.64 -7.81 1.68
CA LEU A 58 -9.45 -8.46 0.65
C LEU A 58 -10.54 -7.53 0.12
N THR A 59 -11.22 -6.80 1.00
CA THR A 59 -12.22 -5.78 0.63
C THR A 59 -11.60 -4.67 -0.23
N ILE A 60 -10.41 -4.19 0.11
CA ILE A 60 -9.70 -3.17 -0.67
C ILE A 60 -9.33 -3.73 -2.05
N PHE A 61 -8.79 -4.94 -2.13
CA PHE A 61 -8.47 -5.55 -3.43
C PHE A 61 -9.71 -5.71 -4.31
N GLN A 62 -10.80 -6.24 -3.75
CA GLN A 62 -12.08 -6.36 -4.47
C GLN A 62 -12.58 -5.00 -4.94
N ALA A 63 -12.59 -3.99 -4.07
CA ALA A 63 -13.03 -2.65 -4.43
C ALA A 63 -12.16 -2.03 -5.54
N ILE A 64 -10.84 -2.21 -5.50
CA ILE A 64 -9.94 -1.67 -6.53
C ILE A 64 -10.26 -2.30 -7.89
N TYR A 65 -10.35 -3.62 -7.98
CA TYR A 65 -10.60 -4.32 -9.26
C TYR A 65 -12.02 -4.10 -9.79
N ASP A 66 -13.02 -4.12 -8.92
CA ASP A 66 -14.42 -3.95 -9.29
C ASP A 66 -14.70 -2.50 -9.74
N TRP A 67 -14.19 -1.52 -9.00
CA TRP A 67 -14.44 -0.11 -9.32
C TRP A 67 -13.60 0.40 -10.49
N SER A 68 -12.42 -0.17 -10.71
CA SER A 68 -11.60 0.19 -11.87
C SER A 68 -12.09 -0.44 -13.17
N ALA A 69 -12.84 -1.55 -13.12
CA ALA A 69 -13.36 -2.21 -14.32
C ALA A 69 -14.17 -1.26 -15.20
N TYR A 70 -15.03 -0.44 -14.59
CA TYR A 70 -15.86 0.52 -15.30
C TYR A 70 -15.05 1.56 -16.11
N PRO A 71 -14.10 2.33 -15.54
CA PRO A 71 -13.26 3.23 -16.32
C PRO A 71 -12.29 2.51 -17.25
N MET A 72 -11.87 1.27 -16.95
CA MET A 72 -11.05 0.47 -17.86
C MET A 72 -11.79 0.15 -19.15
N GLU A 73 -13.02 -0.37 -19.06
CA GLU A 73 -13.87 -0.66 -20.22
C GLU A 73 -14.23 0.61 -21.00
N PHE A 74 -14.44 1.73 -20.31
CA PHE A 74 -14.70 3.01 -20.98
C PHE A 74 -13.50 3.47 -21.82
N ILE A 75 -12.29 3.37 -21.28
CA ILE A 75 -11.06 3.71 -22.01
C ILE A 75 -10.85 2.74 -23.17
N ASP A 76 -11.01 1.44 -22.96
CA ASP A 76 -10.87 0.44 -24.01
C ASP A 76 -11.87 0.71 -25.16
N GLY A 77 -13.13 0.99 -24.85
CA GLY A 77 -14.15 1.35 -25.82
C GLY A 77 -13.82 2.61 -26.63
N ILE A 78 -13.26 3.66 -26.00
CA ILE A 78 -12.81 4.87 -26.70
C ILE A 78 -11.67 4.56 -27.66
N PHE A 79 -10.67 3.81 -27.20
CA PHE A 79 -9.51 3.45 -28.04
C PHE A 79 -9.90 2.51 -29.17
N ALA A 80 -10.86 1.61 -28.97
CA ALA A 80 -11.43 0.77 -30.01
C ALA A 80 -12.17 1.59 -31.08
N GLN A 81 -13.04 2.53 -30.67
CA GLN A 81 -13.71 3.45 -31.61
C GLN A 81 -12.71 4.34 -32.36
N PHE A 82 -11.66 4.79 -31.68
CA PHE A 82 -10.62 5.61 -32.29
C PHE A 82 -9.80 4.81 -33.31
N SER A 83 -9.48 3.55 -33.01
CA SER A 83 -8.84 2.63 -33.96
C SER A 83 -9.69 2.42 -35.21
N GLU A 84 -10.99 2.16 -35.03
CA GLU A 84 -11.93 1.95 -36.13
C GLU A 84 -12.14 3.23 -36.97
N TRP A 85 -12.20 4.40 -36.32
CA TRP A 85 -12.25 5.69 -37.00
C TRP A 85 -11.01 5.94 -37.86
N VAL A 86 -9.81 5.67 -37.33
CA VAL A 86 -8.56 5.81 -38.10
C VAL A 86 -8.53 4.84 -39.29
N LYS A 87 -9.02 3.62 -39.12
CA LYS A 87 -9.11 2.61 -40.17
C LYS A 87 -10.07 3.01 -41.30
N ASN A 88 -11.16 3.71 -40.98
CA ASN A 88 -12.15 4.17 -41.95
C ASN A 88 -11.77 5.50 -42.64
N THR A 89 -10.92 6.32 -42.03
CA THR A 89 -10.56 7.66 -42.54
C THR A 89 -9.30 7.63 -43.41
N LEU A 90 -8.38 6.69 -43.17
CA LEU A 90 -7.16 6.55 -43.98
C LEU A 90 -7.33 5.52 -45.11
N PRO A 91 -6.68 5.73 -46.26
CA PRO A 91 -6.64 4.74 -47.33
C PRO A 91 -5.99 3.43 -46.85
N SER A 92 -6.45 2.31 -47.40
CA SER A 92 -5.95 0.98 -47.06
C SER A 92 -4.45 0.85 -47.42
N GLY A 93 -3.61 0.59 -46.43
CA GLY A 93 -2.17 0.42 -46.59
C GLY A 93 -1.48 -0.05 -45.29
N ALA A 94 -0.23 -0.48 -45.40
CA ALA A 94 0.56 -0.97 -44.26
C ALA A 94 0.71 0.08 -43.14
N PHE A 95 0.73 1.37 -43.48
CA PHE A 95 0.81 2.47 -42.53
C PHE A 95 -0.47 2.61 -41.68
N THR A 96 -1.64 2.48 -42.31
CA THR A 96 -2.95 2.53 -41.64
C THR A 96 -3.11 1.36 -40.67
N ASN A 97 -2.70 0.15 -41.08
CA ASN A 97 -2.74 -1.02 -40.20
C ASN A 97 -1.77 -0.87 -39.02
N LEU A 98 -0.56 -0.34 -39.24
CA LEU A 98 0.41 -0.13 -38.16
C LEU A 98 -0.14 0.83 -37.08
N ILE A 99 -0.85 1.88 -37.49
CA ILE A 99 -1.43 2.87 -36.56
C ILE A 99 -2.69 2.32 -35.89
N ALA A 100 -3.65 1.84 -36.69
CA ALA A 100 -4.96 1.39 -36.21
C ALA A 100 -4.88 0.09 -35.40
N GLU A 101 -4.06 -0.87 -35.81
CA GLU A 101 -3.99 -2.20 -35.18
C GLU A 101 -2.75 -2.37 -34.28
N GLY A 102 -1.75 -1.49 -34.40
CA GLY A 102 -0.53 -1.54 -33.60
C GLY A 102 -0.46 -0.45 -32.52
N ILE A 103 -0.28 0.81 -32.94
CA ILE A 103 0.02 1.92 -32.03
C ILE A 103 -1.18 2.25 -31.14
N ILE A 104 -2.37 2.39 -31.71
CA ILE A 104 -3.57 2.78 -30.97
C ILE A 104 -3.95 1.73 -29.91
N PRO A 105 -4.04 0.43 -30.23
CA PRO A 105 -4.31 -0.60 -29.22
C PRO A 105 -3.16 -0.74 -28.23
N GLY A 106 -1.91 -0.57 -28.65
CA GLY A 106 -0.75 -0.59 -27.77
C GLY A 106 -0.77 0.52 -26.73
N LEU A 107 -1.14 1.75 -27.12
CA LEU A 107 -1.34 2.87 -26.20
C LEU A 107 -2.58 2.67 -25.33
N GLY A 108 -3.67 2.16 -25.89
CA GLY A 108 -4.87 1.80 -25.14
C GLY A 108 -4.56 0.84 -24.01
N GLY A 109 -3.79 -0.22 -24.28
CA GLY A 109 -3.34 -1.18 -23.27
C GLY A 109 -2.59 -0.54 -22.10
N ILE A 110 -1.73 0.46 -22.35
CA ILE A 110 -1.00 1.16 -21.28
C ILE A 110 -1.94 2.07 -20.48
N VAL A 111 -2.81 2.80 -21.16
CA VAL A 111 -3.71 3.80 -20.56
C VAL A 111 -4.81 3.15 -19.71
N ILE A 112 -5.23 1.94 -20.06
CA ILE A 112 -6.20 1.13 -19.29
C ILE A 112 -5.70 0.85 -17.85
N PHE A 113 -4.40 0.86 -17.58
CA PHE A 113 -3.88 0.66 -16.21
C PHE A 113 -3.96 1.92 -15.32
N ILE A 114 -4.17 3.11 -15.90
CA ILE A 114 -4.17 4.37 -15.15
C ILE A 114 -5.27 4.43 -14.08
N PRO A 115 -6.54 4.07 -14.38
CA PRO A 115 -7.60 4.03 -13.36
C PRO A 115 -7.27 3.12 -12.18
N GLN A 116 -6.77 1.90 -12.45
CA GLN A 116 -6.38 0.93 -11.41
C GLN A 116 -5.33 1.52 -10.45
N ILE A 117 -4.29 2.16 -11.00
CA ILE A 117 -3.22 2.79 -10.23
C ILE A 117 -3.77 3.97 -9.41
N ALA A 118 -4.64 4.80 -10.00
CA ALA A 118 -5.25 5.93 -9.31
C ALA A 118 -6.07 5.50 -8.09
N PHE A 119 -6.90 4.45 -8.23
CA PHE A 119 -7.65 3.90 -7.09
C PHE A 119 -6.72 3.31 -6.02
N LEU A 120 -5.67 2.58 -6.42
CA LEU A 120 -4.69 2.05 -5.49
C LEU A 120 -4.04 3.16 -4.65
N PHE A 121 -3.60 4.26 -5.29
CA PHE A 121 -3.04 5.40 -4.57
C PHE A 121 -4.08 6.12 -3.71
N LEU A 122 -5.34 6.22 -4.15
CA LEU A 122 -6.42 6.78 -3.35
C LEU A 122 -6.62 6.00 -2.05
N PHE A 123 -6.73 4.67 -2.12
CA PHE A 123 -6.90 3.82 -0.94
C PHE A 123 -5.67 3.85 -0.03
N ILE A 124 -4.46 3.84 -0.59
CA ILE A 124 -3.22 3.95 0.21
C ILE A 124 -3.19 5.29 0.96
N SER A 125 -3.51 6.40 0.29
CA SER A 125 -3.55 7.72 0.93
C SER A 125 -4.59 7.77 2.06
N ILE A 126 -5.78 7.19 1.86
CA ILE A 126 -6.81 7.09 2.92
C ILE A 126 -6.31 6.23 4.10
N LEU A 127 -5.62 5.12 3.82
CA LEU A 127 -5.05 4.27 4.87
C LEU A 127 -3.89 4.94 5.62
N GLU A 128 -3.13 5.80 4.95
CA GLU A 128 -2.05 6.59 5.52
C GLU A 128 -2.61 7.71 6.42
N GLU A 129 -3.56 8.50 5.93
CA GLU A 129 -4.21 9.58 6.69
C GLU A 129 -5.05 9.07 7.87
N SER A 130 -5.70 7.91 7.74
CA SER A 130 -6.43 7.29 8.85
C SER A 130 -5.51 6.73 9.96
N GLY A 131 -4.19 6.69 9.71
CA GLY A 131 -3.21 6.11 10.64
C GLY A 131 -3.33 4.59 10.79
N TYR A 132 -4.19 3.92 10.00
CA TYR A 132 -4.37 2.47 10.02
C TYR A 132 -3.07 1.76 9.61
N MET A 133 -2.32 2.34 8.67
CA MET A 133 -1.01 1.84 8.20
C MET A 133 -0.02 1.65 9.37
N SER A 134 0.04 2.59 10.32
CA SER A 134 0.88 2.49 11.52
C SER A 134 0.52 1.32 12.45
N ARG A 135 -0.78 0.98 12.51
CA ARG A 135 -1.31 -0.10 13.36
C ARG A 135 -1.12 -1.47 12.71
N VAL A 136 -1.32 -1.54 11.39
CA VAL A 136 -1.08 -2.73 10.57
C VAL A 136 0.37 -3.18 10.64
N VAL A 137 1.31 -2.23 10.49
CA VAL A 137 2.75 -2.52 10.59
C VAL A 137 3.10 -3.13 11.95
N PHE A 138 2.47 -2.65 13.02
CA PHE A 138 2.67 -3.17 14.38
C PHE A 138 2.07 -4.57 14.59
N LEU A 139 0.92 -4.87 13.97
CA LEU A 139 0.29 -6.19 14.01
C LEU A 139 1.12 -7.23 13.23
N MET A 140 1.63 -6.86 12.05
CA MET A 140 2.48 -7.71 11.23
C MET A 140 3.83 -8.02 11.90
N ASP A 141 4.45 -7.05 12.58
CA ASP A 141 5.71 -7.25 13.32
C ASP A 141 5.59 -8.35 14.41
N ARG A 142 4.42 -8.50 15.02
CA ARG A 142 4.16 -9.49 16.08
C ARG A 142 4.10 -10.94 15.57
N VAL A 143 3.59 -11.20 14.36
CA VAL A 143 3.61 -12.55 13.75
C VAL A 143 5.03 -12.95 13.40
N MET A 144 5.75 -12.03 12.76
CA MET A 144 7.02 -12.38 12.11
C MET A 144 8.16 -12.54 13.11
N ARG A 145 8.09 -11.86 14.27
CA ARG A 145 8.93 -12.16 15.43
C ARG A 145 8.83 -13.62 15.92
N ARG A 146 7.73 -14.34 15.66
CA ARG A 146 7.57 -15.75 16.03
C ARG A 146 8.34 -16.69 15.09
N PHE A 147 8.62 -16.25 13.86
CA PHE A 147 9.32 -17.04 12.84
C PHE A 147 10.81 -16.68 12.68
N GLY A 148 11.35 -15.77 13.51
CA GLY A 148 12.79 -15.46 13.53
C GLY A 148 13.33 -14.68 12.33
N LEU A 149 12.43 -14.18 11.47
CA LEU A 149 12.75 -13.35 10.29
C LEU A 149 12.27 -11.92 10.50
N SER A 150 13.00 -10.96 9.93
CA SER A 150 12.65 -9.53 9.93
C SER A 150 11.23 -9.36 9.34
N GLY A 151 10.25 -8.99 10.17
CA GLY A 151 8.86 -8.83 9.71
C GLY A 151 8.62 -7.78 8.63
N LYS A 152 9.68 -7.07 8.25
CA LYS A 152 9.66 -5.99 7.27
C LYS A 152 9.81 -6.52 5.82
N SER A 153 10.36 -7.73 5.61
CA SER A 153 10.69 -8.26 4.28
C SER A 153 9.71 -9.30 3.72
N VAL A 154 8.97 -10.04 4.56
CA VAL A 154 7.97 -11.02 4.06
C VAL A 154 6.61 -10.38 3.74
N VAL A 155 6.23 -9.25 4.37
CA VAL A 155 4.99 -8.51 4.03
C VAL A 155 5.02 -8.02 2.58
N PRO A 156 6.11 -7.38 2.10
CA PRO A 156 6.25 -7.04 0.68
C PRO A 156 6.24 -8.26 -0.24
N LEU A 157 6.85 -9.38 0.17
CA LEU A 157 6.93 -10.59 -0.66
C LEU A 157 5.55 -11.24 -0.90
N ILE A 158 4.72 -11.31 0.14
CA ILE A 158 3.34 -11.80 0.05
C ILE A 158 2.45 -10.78 -0.67
N SER A 159 2.67 -9.48 -0.46
CA SER A 159 1.96 -8.44 -1.21
C SER A 159 2.33 -8.45 -2.70
N GLY A 160 3.56 -8.86 -3.03
CA GLY A 160 4.09 -8.95 -4.39
C GLY A 160 3.38 -9.97 -5.26
N THR A 161 2.79 -11.01 -4.66
CA THR A 161 1.95 -11.97 -5.40
C THR A 161 0.60 -11.37 -5.81
N ALA A 162 0.16 -10.29 -5.17
CA ALA A 162 -1.08 -9.60 -5.52
C ALA A 162 -0.82 -8.45 -6.50
N CYS A 163 0.14 -7.57 -6.19
CA CYS A 163 0.57 -6.51 -7.10
C CYS A 163 2.01 -6.05 -6.77
N ALA A 164 2.87 -5.99 -7.78
CA ALA A 164 4.28 -5.64 -7.60
C ALA A 164 4.50 -4.17 -7.15
N ILE A 165 3.60 -3.24 -7.51
CA ILE A 165 3.75 -1.80 -7.22
C ILE A 165 3.70 -1.50 -5.71
N PRO A 166 2.63 -1.83 -4.97
CA PRO A 166 2.57 -1.58 -3.52
C PRO A 166 3.58 -2.42 -2.74
N ALA A 167 3.92 -3.62 -3.25
CA ALA A 167 4.95 -4.47 -2.67
C ALA A 167 6.33 -3.79 -2.70
N VAL A 168 6.75 -3.25 -3.85
CA VAL A 168 8.00 -2.47 -3.96
C VAL A 168 7.94 -1.23 -3.06
N MET A 169 6.82 -0.51 -3.01
CA MET A 169 6.69 0.67 -2.15
C MET A 169 6.81 0.33 -0.65
N ALA A 170 6.28 -0.81 -0.22
CA ALA A 170 6.36 -1.28 1.17
C ALA A 170 7.79 -1.61 1.61
N THR A 171 8.70 -1.93 0.68
CA THR A 171 10.11 -2.19 0.99
C THR A 171 10.86 -0.98 1.57
N ARG A 172 10.31 0.25 1.42
CA ARG A 172 10.84 1.47 2.05
C ARG A 172 10.99 1.36 3.57
N ASN A 173 10.16 0.56 4.22
CA ASN A 173 10.19 0.36 5.67
C ASN A 173 11.30 -0.61 6.14
N ILE A 174 12.03 -1.26 5.22
CA ILE A 174 13.14 -2.16 5.53
C ILE A 174 14.42 -1.34 5.79
N GLU A 175 14.92 -1.37 7.02
CA GLU A 175 16.14 -0.65 7.44
C GLU A 175 17.42 -1.24 6.83
N SER A 176 17.45 -2.55 6.62
CA SER A 176 18.62 -3.22 6.06
C SER A 176 18.66 -3.06 4.53
N TRP A 177 19.70 -2.39 4.03
CA TRP A 177 19.86 -2.15 2.59
C TRP A 177 19.86 -3.46 1.79
N LYS A 178 20.51 -4.51 2.32
CA LYS A 178 20.62 -5.81 1.65
C LYS A 178 19.26 -6.50 1.51
N GLU A 179 18.46 -6.59 2.58
CA GLU A 179 17.12 -7.21 2.48
C GLU A 179 16.19 -6.34 1.62
N ARG A 180 16.29 -5.02 1.69
CA ARG A 180 15.49 -4.12 0.85
C ARG A 180 15.75 -4.37 -0.63
N LEU A 181 17.02 -4.46 -1.02
CA LEU A 181 17.40 -4.69 -2.41
C LEU A 181 16.94 -6.07 -2.89
N ILE A 182 17.14 -7.12 -2.09
CA ILE A 182 16.69 -8.48 -2.41
C ILE A 182 15.17 -8.52 -2.59
N THR A 183 14.42 -7.87 -1.71
CA THR A 183 12.95 -7.84 -1.78
C THR A 183 12.46 -7.12 -3.03
N ILE A 184 13.04 -5.95 -3.37
CA ILE A 184 12.70 -5.23 -4.61
C ILE A 184 13.02 -6.07 -5.85
N LEU A 185 14.14 -6.80 -5.86
CA LEU A 185 14.57 -7.60 -7.00
C LEU A 185 13.74 -8.88 -7.20
N VAL A 186 13.21 -9.45 -6.12
CA VAL A 186 12.40 -10.68 -6.14
C VAL A 186 10.91 -10.40 -6.40
N THR A 187 10.41 -9.24 -6.00
CA THR A 187 8.99 -8.84 -6.16
C THR A 187 8.46 -8.92 -7.62
N PRO A 188 9.23 -8.61 -8.67
CA PRO A 188 8.76 -8.77 -10.07
C PRO A 188 8.71 -10.22 -10.54
N PHE A 189 9.46 -11.12 -9.89
CA PHE A 189 9.47 -12.55 -10.21
C PHE A 189 8.31 -13.31 -9.54
N THR A 190 7.60 -12.69 -8.60
CA THR A 190 6.33 -13.21 -8.11
C THR A 190 5.24 -12.86 -9.12
N THR A 191 4.58 -13.87 -9.68
CA THR A 191 3.54 -13.69 -10.68
C THR A 191 2.42 -12.80 -10.12
N CYS A 192 2.33 -11.59 -10.64
CA CYS A 192 1.19 -10.70 -10.48
C CYS A 192 0.10 -11.18 -11.46
N SER A 193 -1.17 -11.16 -11.07
CA SER A 193 -2.30 -11.58 -11.92
C SER A 193 -2.71 -10.53 -12.96
N ALA A 194 -1.85 -9.53 -13.20
CA ALA A 194 -2.07 -8.44 -14.15
C ALA A 194 -1.12 -8.60 -15.34
#